data_AF-A0A5C6BM70-F1
#
_entry.id   AF-A0A5C6BM70-F1
#
_cell.length_a   1.000
_cell.length_b   1.000
_cell.length_c   1.000
_cell.angle_alpha   90.00
_cell.angle_beta   90.00
_cell.angle_gamma   90.00
#
_symmetry.space_group_name_H-M   'P 1'
#
loop_
_entity.id
_entity.type
_entity.pdbx_description
1 polymer ?
#
loop_
_entity_poly.entity_id
_entity_poly.type
_entity_poly.pdbx_seq_one_letter_code
_entity_poly.pdbx_strand_id
1 'polypeptide(L)'
;MIDLRGRAQMSCWCLAAVVGFLIPTTCYALAGSRQVAKPGKPVRAQPHWPDGVEKFLNDPARTDGWSDFFSDWPSDVCNYVFQVKDADELNKLLIKFGKIKSFDLEVKLAPAKEPGSLGWVTKLPPGNGSAALFSIGNQKQVAQWYDRLETDIRPGESELKFDKRSGKIRFLAMPEAVPPTLTIYVDNPVVDLKNLRIPKRITVSAGHAVPPLFKSWNRVEKPDTRRPVKNPDVAPTLKAIAEFIARRDEAVKQDSSRPDPQSTD
;
A
#
# COMPACT_ATOMS: atom_id res chain seq x y z
N MET A 1 69.89 2.20 37.24
CA MET A 1 68.74 1.29 37.04
C MET A 1 67.58 2.11 36.52
N ILE A 2 67.25 1.97 35.24
CA ILE A 2 66.13 2.67 34.60
C ILE A 2 64.98 1.67 34.51
N ASP A 3 63.86 2.00 35.15
CA ASP A 3 62.66 1.16 35.21
C ASP A 3 61.96 1.13 33.85
N LEU A 4 62.04 -0.03 33.19
CA LEU A 4 61.49 -0.29 31.86
C LEU A 4 60.03 -0.78 31.90
N ARG A 5 59.40 -0.91 33.08
CA ARG A 5 58.03 -1.47 33.19
C ARG A 5 56.91 -0.48 32.85
N GLY A 6 57.17 0.83 32.85
CA GLY A 6 56.15 1.86 32.57
C GLY A 6 55.78 2.05 31.10
N ARG A 7 56.60 1.57 30.15
CA ARG A 7 56.38 1.83 28.71
C ARG A 7 55.49 0.80 28.01
N ALA A 8 55.36 -0.41 28.56
CA ALA A 8 54.54 -1.46 27.94
C ALA A 8 53.03 -1.30 28.22
N GLN A 9 52.64 -0.64 29.31
CA GLN A 9 51.22 -0.45 29.63
C GLN A 9 50.56 0.68 28.84
N MET A 10 51.28 1.75 28.48
CA MET A 10 50.69 2.85 27.70
C MET A 10 50.38 2.49 26.25
N SER A 11 51.09 1.50 25.68
CA SER A 11 50.92 1.10 24.27
C SER A 11 49.63 0.32 24.00
N CYS A 12 49.10 -0.39 25.01
CA CYS A 12 47.89 -1.21 24.85
C CYS A 12 46.59 -0.37 24.86
N TRP A 13 46.56 0.74 25.61
CA TRP A 13 45.37 1.61 25.68
C TRP A 13 45.20 2.48 24.43
N CYS A 14 46.31 2.90 23.79
CA CYS A 14 46.22 3.66 22.54
C CYS A 14 45.76 2.81 21.35
N LEU A 15 46.09 1.51 21.30
CA LEU A 15 45.64 0.64 20.21
C LEU A 15 44.13 0.32 20.29
N ALA A 16 43.58 0.15 21.50
CA ALA A 16 42.15 -0.07 21.70
C ALA A 16 41.31 1.16 21.33
N ALA A 17 41.82 2.38 21.54
CA ALA A 17 41.15 3.61 21.16
C ALA A 17 41.05 3.82 19.64
N VAL A 18 42.04 3.34 18.86
CA VAL A 18 42.04 3.51 17.38
C VAL A 18 41.11 2.51 16.68
N VAL A 19 40.94 1.29 17.22
CA VAL A 19 40.02 0.29 16.64
C VAL A 19 38.54 0.66 16.88
N GLY A 20 38.23 1.37 17.97
CA GLY A 20 36.87 1.87 18.24
C GLY A 20 36.39 3.00 17.33
N PHE A 21 37.31 3.72 16.66
CA PHE A 21 37.00 4.87 15.79
C PHE A 21 36.98 4.53 14.28
N LEU A 22 37.24 3.27 13.90
CA LEU A 22 37.29 2.83 12.50
C LEU A 22 36.16 1.86 12.14
N ILE A 23 35.01 1.92 12.83
CA ILE A 23 33.79 1.35 12.27
C ILE A 23 33.27 2.38 11.26
N PRO A 24 33.41 2.16 9.93
CA PRO A 24 32.80 3.06 8.98
C PRO A 24 31.30 3.14 9.29
N THR A 25 30.80 4.36 9.49
CA THR A 25 29.38 4.68 9.65
C THR A 25 28.64 4.53 8.32
N THR A 26 28.84 3.42 7.62
CA THR A 26 27.97 2.99 6.54
C THR A 26 26.72 2.42 7.18
N CYS A 27 25.80 3.29 7.58
CA CYS A 27 24.43 2.89 7.88
C CYS A 27 23.82 2.39 6.57
N TYR A 28 23.89 1.08 6.34
CA TYR A 28 23.15 0.45 5.25
C TYR A 28 21.66 0.69 5.47
N ALA A 29 20.95 1.08 4.42
CA ALA A 29 19.50 1.17 4.47
C ALA A 29 18.92 -0.19 4.84
N LEU A 30 17.99 -0.20 5.80
CA LEU A 30 17.34 -1.41 6.28
C LEU A 30 15.98 -1.56 5.63
N ALA A 31 15.75 -2.69 4.98
CA ALA A 31 14.46 -3.06 4.41
C ALA A 31 13.91 -4.30 5.13
N GLY A 32 12.61 -4.39 5.27
CA GLY A 32 11.97 -5.59 5.77
C GLY A 32 10.47 -5.44 5.86
N SER A 33 9.84 -6.38 6.54
CA SER A 33 8.43 -6.31 6.83
C SER A 33 8.13 -6.66 8.27
N ARG A 34 7.06 -6.05 8.77
CA ARG A 34 6.56 -6.26 10.11
C ARG A 34 5.14 -6.80 10.03
N GLN A 35 4.88 -7.90 10.72
CA GLN A 35 3.52 -8.37 10.92
C GLN A 35 2.78 -7.40 11.84
N VAL A 36 1.70 -6.79 11.35
CA VAL A 36 0.85 -5.84 12.08
C VAL A 36 -0.48 -6.45 12.52
N ALA A 37 -0.83 -7.63 11.99
CA ALA A 37 -2.00 -8.38 12.45
C ALA A 37 -1.83 -9.90 12.28
N LYS A 38 -2.47 -10.65 13.19
CA LYS A 38 -2.48 -12.12 13.22
C LYS A 38 -3.93 -12.65 13.18
N PRO A 39 -4.17 -13.88 12.70
CA PRO A 39 -5.53 -14.42 12.63
C PRO A 39 -6.20 -14.46 14.01
N GLY A 40 -7.46 -14.06 14.07
CA GLY A 40 -8.28 -14.08 15.30
C GLY A 40 -7.84 -13.11 16.41
N LYS A 41 -6.81 -12.28 16.20
CA LYS A 41 -6.39 -11.25 17.15
C LYS A 41 -6.97 -9.89 16.73
N PRO A 42 -7.51 -9.11 17.68
CA PRO A 42 -8.05 -7.81 17.36
C PRO A 42 -6.94 -6.85 16.90
N VAL A 43 -7.25 -6.02 15.91
CA VAL A 43 -6.40 -4.93 15.43
C VAL A 43 -7.00 -3.62 15.90
N ARG A 44 -6.16 -2.71 16.40
CA ARG A 44 -6.56 -1.33 16.69
C ARG A 44 -6.22 -0.45 15.49
N ALA A 45 -7.13 0.45 15.12
CA ALA A 45 -6.81 1.44 14.10
C ALA A 45 -5.73 2.41 14.61
N GLN A 46 -4.90 2.91 13.70
CA GLN A 46 -3.99 4.00 14.03
C GLN A 46 -4.79 5.30 14.25
N PRO A 47 -4.34 6.23 15.12
CA PRO A 47 -5.08 7.45 15.46
C PRO A 47 -5.48 8.38 14.30
N HIS A 48 -4.89 8.19 13.12
CA HIS A 48 -5.12 9.03 11.93
C HIS A 48 -5.81 8.29 10.79
N TRP A 49 -6.21 7.05 11.01
CA TRP A 49 -6.99 6.32 10.03
C TRP A 49 -8.47 6.77 10.07
N PRO A 50 -9.16 6.70 8.91
CA PRO A 50 -10.58 7.03 8.85
C PRO A 50 -11.43 6.20 9.82
N ASP A 51 -12.50 6.80 10.33
CA ASP A 51 -13.50 6.09 11.13
C ASP A 51 -14.01 4.84 10.40
N GLY A 52 -14.21 3.75 11.15
CA GLY A 52 -14.72 2.49 10.63
C GLY A 52 -13.64 1.52 10.14
N VAL A 53 -12.38 1.96 9.96
CA VAL A 53 -11.26 1.07 9.61
C VAL A 53 -11.09 -0.03 10.65
N GLU A 54 -11.09 0.29 11.96
CA GLU A 54 -10.93 -0.72 13.01
C GLU A 54 -11.99 -1.83 12.92
N LYS A 55 -13.26 -1.44 12.72
CA LYS A 55 -14.37 -2.39 12.59
C LYS A 55 -14.21 -3.27 11.34
N PHE A 56 -13.70 -2.70 10.25
CA PHE A 56 -13.42 -3.43 9.02
C PHE A 56 -12.24 -4.41 9.18
N LEU A 57 -11.15 -3.99 9.83
CA LEU A 57 -9.97 -4.83 10.09
C LEU A 57 -10.25 -6.00 11.04
N ASN A 58 -11.28 -5.89 11.88
CA ASN A 58 -11.69 -6.96 12.77
C ASN A 58 -12.77 -7.88 12.16
N ASP A 59 -12.92 -7.88 10.83
CA ASP A 59 -13.71 -8.88 10.14
C ASP A 59 -13.13 -10.30 10.37
N PRO A 60 -13.95 -11.32 10.67
CA PRO A 60 -13.48 -12.69 10.84
C PRO A 60 -12.74 -13.27 9.63
N ALA A 61 -13.00 -12.77 8.41
CA ALA A 61 -12.32 -13.21 7.20
C ALA A 61 -10.86 -12.72 7.13
N ARG A 62 -10.45 -11.76 7.97
CA ARG A 62 -9.06 -11.29 8.00
C ARG A 62 -8.16 -12.37 8.59
N THR A 63 -7.14 -12.76 7.83
CA THR A 63 -6.12 -13.70 8.31
C THR A 63 -4.93 -12.92 8.88
N ASP A 64 -4.14 -12.31 8.01
CA ASP A 64 -2.88 -11.65 8.37
C ASP A 64 -2.86 -10.17 7.99
N GLY A 65 -1.90 -9.44 8.56
CA GLY A 65 -1.58 -8.10 8.13
C GLY A 65 -0.10 -7.80 8.26
N TRP A 66 0.44 -7.05 7.30
CA TRP A 66 1.85 -6.73 7.17
C TRP A 66 2.05 -5.27 6.79
N SER A 67 3.14 -4.68 7.26
CA SER A 67 3.61 -3.37 6.82
C SER A 67 5.04 -3.53 6.40
N ASP A 68 5.31 -3.20 5.14
CA ASP A 68 6.68 -3.15 4.62
C ASP A 68 7.34 -1.88 5.16
N PHE A 69 8.58 -1.99 5.61
CA PHE A 69 9.36 -0.86 6.09
C PHE A 69 10.69 -0.75 5.35
N PHE A 70 11.12 0.49 5.22
CA PHE A 70 12.46 0.84 4.75
C PHE A 70 12.95 2.02 5.56
N SER A 71 14.20 1.99 6.03
CA SER A 71 14.74 3.02 6.93
C SER A 71 14.62 4.45 6.38
N ASP A 72 14.66 4.59 5.06
CA ASP A 72 14.68 5.90 4.40
C ASP A 72 13.30 6.34 3.87
N TRP A 73 12.25 5.55 4.12
CA TRP A 73 10.88 5.77 3.61
C TRP A 73 9.87 5.83 4.76
N PRO A 74 8.68 6.43 4.55
CA PRO A 74 7.73 6.65 5.64
C PRO A 74 7.21 5.35 6.25
N SER A 75 7.25 4.23 5.51
CA SER A 75 6.75 2.93 5.95
C SER A 75 5.28 3.00 6.42
N ASP A 76 4.47 3.79 5.71
CA ASP A 76 3.14 4.20 6.14
C ASP A 76 2.03 3.23 5.74
N VAL A 77 2.30 2.35 4.76
CA VAL A 77 1.31 1.43 4.20
C VAL A 77 1.22 0.16 5.05
N CYS A 78 -0.02 -0.17 5.43
CA CYS A 78 -0.39 -1.45 6.02
C CYS A 78 -1.27 -2.23 5.04
N ASN A 79 -1.01 -3.52 4.92
CA ASN A 79 -1.66 -4.48 4.05
C ASN A 79 -2.33 -5.57 4.88
N TYR A 80 -3.57 -5.95 4.57
CA TYR A 80 -4.34 -6.96 5.30
C TYR A 80 -5.05 -7.89 4.34
N VAL A 81 -4.83 -9.19 4.51
CA VAL A 81 -5.41 -10.21 3.63
C VAL A 81 -6.71 -10.76 4.20
N PHE A 82 -7.65 -11.05 3.30
CA PHE A 82 -8.95 -11.60 3.63
C PHE A 82 -9.19 -12.89 2.83
N GLN A 83 -9.44 -13.97 3.56
CA GLN A 83 -9.90 -15.24 3.04
C GLN A 83 -11.41 -15.34 3.25
N VAL A 84 -12.16 -14.97 2.22
CA VAL A 84 -13.63 -15.12 2.20
C VAL A 84 -13.98 -16.49 1.62
N LYS A 85 -15.04 -17.11 2.12
CA LYS A 85 -15.45 -18.47 1.75
C LYS A 85 -16.23 -18.52 0.44
N ASP A 86 -16.98 -17.46 0.17
CA ASP A 86 -17.91 -17.38 -0.95
C ASP A 86 -18.19 -15.92 -1.36
N ALA A 87 -18.94 -15.75 -2.45
CA ALA A 87 -19.32 -14.45 -2.98
C ALA A 87 -20.20 -13.62 -2.01
N ASP A 88 -20.99 -14.27 -1.16
CA ASP A 88 -21.84 -13.59 -0.18
C ASP A 88 -21.00 -12.97 0.93
N GLU A 89 -19.97 -13.66 1.40
CA GLU A 89 -19.01 -13.14 2.37
C GLU A 89 -18.18 -11.99 1.78
N LEU A 90 -17.78 -12.08 0.51
CA LEU A 90 -17.13 -10.97 -0.19
C LEU A 90 -18.04 -9.73 -0.29
N ASN A 91 -19.31 -9.92 -0.63
CA ASN A 91 -20.29 -8.83 -0.68
C ASN A 91 -20.54 -8.22 0.71
N LYS A 92 -20.59 -9.03 1.78
CA LYS A 92 -20.66 -8.53 3.17
C LYS A 92 -19.41 -7.73 3.53
N LEU A 93 -18.23 -8.17 3.11
CA LEU A 93 -16.97 -7.47 3.29
C LEU A 93 -17.00 -6.11 2.58
N LEU A 94 -17.46 -6.05 1.32
CA LEU A 94 -17.63 -4.81 0.56
C LEU A 94 -18.60 -3.82 1.21
N ILE A 95 -19.71 -4.31 1.79
CA ILE A 95 -20.64 -3.48 2.54
C ILE A 95 -19.95 -2.88 3.78
N LYS A 96 -19.14 -3.67 4.50
CA LYS A 96 -18.37 -3.19 5.65
C LYS A 96 -17.30 -2.17 5.23
N PHE A 97 -16.58 -2.44 4.14
CA PHE A 97 -15.62 -1.52 3.55
C PHE A 97 -16.28 -0.19 3.18
N GLY A 98 -17.45 -0.25 2.55
CA GLY A 98 -18.28 0.92 2.23
C GLY A 98 -18.84 1.68 3.43
N LYS A 99 -18.56 1.28 4.68
CA LYS A 99 -18.89 2.04 5.90
C LYS A 99 -17.70 2.84 6.45
N ILE A 100 -16.50 2.70 5.89
CA ILE A 100 -15.33 3.51 6.26
C ILE A 100 -15.59 4.96 5.86
N LYS A 101 -15.38 5.92 6.77
CA LYS A 101 -15.60 7.35 6.50
C LYS A 101 -14.37 8.00 5.85
N SER A 102 -14.07 7.60 4.61
CA SER A 102 -13.10 8.26 3.75
C SER A 102 -13.79 8.91 2.56
N PHE A 103 -13.28 10.06 2.10
CA PHE A 103 -13.71 10.68 0.84
C PHE A 103 -13.26 9.88 -0.38
N ASP A 104 -12.22 9.06 -0.20
CA ASP A 104 -11.55 8.33 -1.26
C ASP A 104 -11.48 6.87 -0.84
N LEU A 105 -12.50 6.10 -1.21
CA LEU A 105 -12.54 4.65 -1.04
C LEU A 105 -12.38 4.02 -2.42
N GLU A 106 -11.42 3.12 -2.54
CA GLU A 106 -11.13 2.47 -3.81
C GLU A 106 -11.35 0.96 -3.74
N VAL A 107 -11.94 0.40 -4.79
CA VAL A 107 -11.84 -1.04 -5.10
C VAL A 107 -11.03 -1.20 -6.36
N LYS A 108 -10.01 -2.06 -6.29
CA LYS A 108 -9.18 -2.43 -7.44
C LYS A 108 -9.50 -3.86 -7.83
N LEU A 109 -9.82 -4.08 -9.10
CA LEU A 109 -10.04 -5.41 -9.65
C LEU A 109 -8.74 -5.88 -10.31
N ALA A 110 -8.12 -6.90 -9.72
CA ALA A 110 -6.87 -7.47 -10.20
C ALA A 110 -7.13 -8.80 -10.92
N PRO A 111 -6.61 -9.00 -12.15
CA PRO A 111 -6.78 -10.24 -12.89
C PRO A 111 -5.72 -11.26 -12.45
N ALA A 112 -5.89 -11.70 -11.21
CA ALA A 112 -5.08 -12.73 -10.59
C ALA A 112 -5.93 -13.54 -9.62
N LYS A 113 -5.45 -14.73 -9.25
CA LYS A 113 -6.17 -15.64 -8.34
C LYS A 113 -6.07 -15.25 -6.87
N GLU A 114 -4.96 -14.62 -6.48
CA GLU A 114 -4.63 -14.29 -5.09
C GLU A 114 -3.44 -13.31 -5.07
N PRO A 115 -3.17 -12.61 -3.94
CA PRO A 115 -1.98 -11.79 -3.79
C PRO A 115 -0.71 -12.64 -3.84
N GLY A 116 0.25 -12.27 -4.69
CA GLY A 116 1.61 -12.84 -4.67
C GLY A 116 2.56 -12.14 -3.70
N SER A 117 2.24 -10.91 -3.28
CA SER A 117 3.02 -10.13 -2.33
C SER A 117 2.15 -9.14 -1.55
N LEU A 118 2.66 -8.68 -0.41
CA LEU A 118 2.04 -7.65 0.46
C LEU A 118 2.87 -6.38 0.45
N GLY A 119 3.12 -5.89 -0.76
CA GLY A 119 4.07 -4.82 -1.04
C GLY A 119 5.26 -5.36 -1.83
N TRP A 120 6.43 -4.82 -1.56
CA TRP A 120 7.64 -4.99 -2.37
C TRP A 120 8.62 -6.01 -1.78
N VAL A 121 8.63 -6.19 -0.46
CA VAL A 121 9.56 -7.11 0.22
C VAL A 121 8.88 -8.36 0.80
N THR A 122 7.56 -8.30 1.05
CA THR A 122 6.81 -9.44 1.59
C THR A 122 6.19 -10.28 0.48
N LYS A 123 6.69 -11.50 0.26
CA LYS A 123 6.05 -12.48 -0.64
C LYS A 123 5.09 -13.39 0.12
N LEU A 124 3.96 -13.70 -0.50
CA LEU A 124 3.04 -14.71 0.02
C LEU A 124 3.25 -16.04 -0.69
N PRO A 125 3.05 -17.17 0.00
CA PRO A 125 3.06 -18.47 -0.65
C PRO A 125 1.90 -18.56 -1.66
N PRO A 126 2.10 -19.26 -2.79
CA PRO A 126 1.01 -19.68 -3.65
C PRO A 126 0.02 -20.59 -2.90
N GLY A 127 -1.24 -20.59 -3.31
CA GLY A 127 -2.33 -21.28 -2.65
C GLY A 127 -2.77 -20.65 -1.32
N ASN A 128 -2.47 -19.37 -1.10
CA ASN A 128 -2.88 -18.68 0.14
C ASN A 128 -4.39 -18.41 0.21
N GLY A 129 -5.12 -18.55 -0.91
CA GLY A 129 -6.58 -18.53 -0.94
C GLY A 129 -7.22 -17.17 -0.63
N SER A 130 -6.42 -16.10 -0.50
CA SER A 130 -6.94 -14.77 -0.20
C SER A 130 -7.60 -14.18 -1.44
N ALA A 131 -8.89 -13.88 -1.35
CA ALA A 131 -9.66 -13.28 -2.44
C ALA A 131 -9.59 -11.75 -2.44
N ALA A 132 -9.18 -11.15 -1.31
CA ALA A 132 -9.09 -9.71 -1.17
C ALA A 132 -7.88 -9.27 -0.33
N LEU A 133 -7.36 -8.10 -0.66
CA LEU A 133 -6.26 -7.41 0.02
C LEU A 133 -6.69 -5.97 0.30
N PHE A 134 -6.77 -5.60 1.58
CA PHE A 134 -6.96 -4.23 2.00
C PHE A 134 -5.63 -3.53 2.24
N SER A 135 -5.46 -2.35 1.67
CA SER A 135 -4.30 -1.49 1.86
C SER A 135 -4.74 -0.12 2.36
N ILE A 136 -3.95 0.45 3.27
CA ILE A 136 -4.16 1.81 3.78
C ILE A 136 -2.83 2.43 4.16
N GLY A 137 -2.56 3.63 3.64
CA GLY A 137 -1.43 4.47 4.01
C GLY A 137 -1.78 5.45 5.12
N ASN A 138 -0.79 6.22 5.58
CA ASN A 138 -0.96 7.22 6.62
C ASN A 138 -0.38 8.57 6.17
N GLN A 139 -1.25 9.46 5.65
CA GLN A 139 -0.85 10.76 5.12
C GLN A 139 -0.06 11.60 6.14
N LYS A 140 -0.37 11.48 7.44
CA LYS A 140 0.39 12.21 8.46
C LYS A 140 1.81 11.70 8.59
N GLN A 141 2.04 10.39 8.52
CA GLN A 141 3.39 9.82 8.53
C GLN A 141 4.15 10.20 7.25
N VAL A 142 3.47 10.18 6.10
CA VAL A 142 4.05 10.66 4.83
C VAL A 142 4.46 12.12 4.93
N ALA A 143 3.61 12.99 5.48
CA ALA A 143 3.92 14.40 5.69
C ALA A 143 5.12 14.58 6.65
N GLN A 144 5.11 13.92 7.81
CA GLN A 144 6.22 13.98 8.77
C GLN A 144 7.55 13.45 8.21
N TRP A 145 7.50 12.44 7.34
CA TRP A 145 8.68 11.98 6.63
C TRP A 145 9.12 12.99 5.57
N TYR A 146 8.19 13.52 4.77
CA TYR A 146 8.45 14.49 3.72
C TYR A 146 9.06 15.79 4.27
N ASP A 147 8.56 16.29 5.40
CA ASP A 147 9.10 17.47 6.08
C ASP A 147 10.57 17.27 6.51
N ARG A 148 10.97 16.04 6.83
CA ARG A 148 12.37 15.70 7.17
C ARG A 148 13.28 15.54 5.95
N LEU A 149 12.72 15.46 4.75
CA LEU A 149 13.49 15.45 3.50
C LEU A 149 13.96 16.86 3.09
N GLU A 150 13.90 17.83 4.01
CA GLU A 150 14.49 19.17 3.90
C GLU A 150 15.65 19.21 2.89
N THR A 151 15.60 20.15 1.95
CA THR A 151 16.71 20.63 1.10
C THR A 151 17.11 19.80 -0.14
N ASP A 152 16.60 20.18 -1.34
CA ASP A 152 17.35 20.16 -2.62
C ASP A 152 16.53 20.49 -3.90
N ILE A 153 15.24 20.84 -3.81
CA ILE A 153 14.44 21.17 -5.01
C ILE A 153 14.70 22.63 -5.41
N ARG A 154 15.40 22.83 -6.53
CA ARG A 154 15.55 24.18 -7.14
C ARG A 154 14.25 24.57 -7.84
N PRO A 155 13.82 25.85 -7.75
CA PRO A 155 12.68 26.34 -8.53
C PRO A 155 12.90 26.07 -10.02
N GLY A 156 11.96 25.36 -10.68
CA GLY A 156 11.99 25.09 -12.11
C GLY A 156 12.51 23.71 -12.55
N GLU A 157 12.96 22.84 -11.65
CA GLU A 157 13.29 21.44 -11.97
C GLU A 157 12.02 20.58 -11.89
N SER A 158 11.43 20.23 -13.05
CA SER A 158 10.09 19.64 -13.17
C SER A 158 10.05 18.13 -13.41
N GLU A 159 11.17 17.41 -13.24
CA GLU A 159 11.22 15.96 -13.49
C GLU A 159 11.79 15.19 -12.31
N LEU A 160 11.21 14.01 -12.06
CA LEU A 160 11.75 12.96 -11.20
C LEU A 160 13.11 12.53 -11.75
N LYS A 161 14.19 13.22 -11.37
CA LYS A 161 15.55 12.76 -11.62
C LYS A 161 15.99 11.95 -10.41
N PHE A 162 16.11 10.63 -10.62
CA PHE A 162 17.14 9.90 -9.89
C PHE A 162 18.45 10.58 -10.27
N ASP A 163 18.98 11.40 -9.35
CA ASP A 163 20.26 12.04 -9.59
C ASP A 163 21.31 10.93 -9.53
N LYS A 164 21.71 10.44 -10.71
CA LYS A 164 22.69 9.37 -10.84
C LYS A 164 24.02 9.67 -10.15
N ARG A 165 24.32 10.95 -9.86
CA ARG A 165 25.54 11.36 -9.15
C ARG A 165 25.39 11.25 -7.63
N SER A 166 24.22 11.58 -7.08
CA SER A 166 23.96 11.53 -5.64
C SER A 166 23.20 10.28 -5.17
N GLY A 167 22.62 9.51 -6.09
CA GLY A 167 21.76 8.37 -5.78
C GLY A 167 20.42 8.73 -5.13
N LYS A 168 20.06 10.01 -5.07
CA LYS A 168 18.87 10.51 -4.35
C LYS A 168 17.62 10.53 -5.23
N ILE A 169 16.47 10.22 -4.63
CA ILE A 169 15.14 10.42 -5.22
C ILE A 169 14.67 11.83 -4.83
N ARG A 170 14.24 12.63 -5.82
CA ARG A 170 13.63 13.94 -5.60
C ARG A 170 12.12 13.87 -5.80
N PHE A 171 11.37 14.42 -4.85
CA PHE A 171 9.91 14.57 -4.91
C PHE A 171 9.59 16.02 -5.30
N LEU A 172 8.61 16.24 -6.17
CA LEU A 172 8.20 17.57 -6.65
C LEU A 172 7.06 18.16 -5.81
N ALA A 173 6.27 17.28 -5.19
CA ALA A 173 5.21 17.61 -4.25
C ALA A 173 5.18 16.55 -3.15
N MET A 174 4.51 16.87 -2.05
CA MET A 174 4.24 15.90 -0.99
C MET A 174 3.50 14.68 -1.57
N PRO A 175 4.02 13.45 -1.41
CA PRO A 175 3.32 12.27 -1.87
C PRO A 175 1.98 12.09 -1.19
N GLU A 176 1.03 11.51 -1.93
CA GLU A 176 -0.26 11.13 -1.38
C GLU A 176 -0.19 9.69 -0.90
N ALA A 177 -0.53 9.49 0.37
CA ALA A 177 -0.65 8.16 0.96
C ALA A 177 -1.71 7.34 0.23
N VAL A 178 -1.54 6.02 0.26
CA VAL A 178 -2.53 5.10 -0.29
C VAL A 178 -3.87 5.28 0.46
N PRO A 179 -4.99 5.59 -0.21
CA PRO A 179 -6.29 5.67 0.45
C PRO A 179 -6.70 4.28 0.94
N PRO A 180 -7.75 4.13 1.75
CA PRO A 180 -8.32 2.82 2.00
C PRO A 180 -8.72 2.17 0.67
N THR A 181 -8.00 1.12 0.28
CA THR A 181 -8.16 0.42 -1.00
C THR A 181 -8.41 -1.05 -0.73
N LEU A 182 -9.47 -1.61 -1.30
CA LEU A 182 -9.72 -3.06 -1.31
C LEU A 182 -9.45 -3.63 -2.70
N THR A 183 -8.35 -4.37 -2.84
CA THR A 183 -8.04 -5.10 -4.06
C THR A 183 -8.74 -6.45 -4.04
N ILE A 184 -9.49 -6.79 -5.09
CA ILE A 184 -10.20 -8.06 -5.27
C ILE A 184 -9.51 -8.83 -6.41
N TYR A 185 -9.17 -10.09 -6.13
CA TYR A 185 -8.48 -10.99 -7.06
C TYR A 185 -9.51 -11.75 -7.88
N VAL A 186 -9.80 -11.27 -9.09
CA VAL A 186 -10.98 -11.67 -9.88
C VAL A 186 -10.94 -13.13 -10.34
N ASP A 187 -9.75 -13.71 -10.51
CA ASP A 187 -9.61 -15.12 -10.88
C ASP A 187 -9.67 -16.06 -9.66
N ASN A 188 -9.92 -15.54 -8.46
CA ASN A 188 -10.15 -16.36 -7.28
C ASN A 188 -11.50 -17.11 -7.43
N PRO A 189 -11.57 -18.43 -7.19
CA PRO A 189 -12.78 -19.23 -7.37
C PRO A 189 -14.01 -18.74 -6.58
N VAL A 190 -13.82 -18.01 -5.48
CA VAL A 190 -14.93 -17.48 -4.66
C VAL A 190 -15.49 -16.16 -5.19
N VAL A 191 -14.81 -15.52 -6.16
CA VAL A 191 -15.20 -14.23 -6.73
C VAL A 191 -16.11 -14.46 -7.92
N ASP A 192 -17.36 -14.01 -7.77
CA ASP A 192 -18.31 -13.95 -8.88
C ASP A 192 -18.51 -12.49 -9.31
N LEU A 193 -17.82 -12.11 -10.38
CA LEU A 193 -17.88 -10.74 -10.91
C LEU A 193 -19.29 -10.33 -11.38
N LYS A 194 -20.14 -11.30 -11.79
CA LYS A 194 -21.52 -11.00 -12.20
C LYS A 194 -22.40 -10.63 -11.01
N ASN A 195 -22.14 -11.25 -9.86
CA ASN A 195 -22.89 -11.04 -8.63
C ASN A 195 -22.19 -10.12 -7.61
N LEU A 196 -21.08 -9.50 -7.99
CA LEU A 196 -20.31 -8.57 -7.14
C LEU A 196 -21.08 -7.24 -6.96
N ARG A 197 -21.34 -6.89 -5.69
CA ARG A 197 -22.13 -5.71 -5.30
C ARG A 197 -21.25 -4.68 -4.60
N ILE A 198 -20.63 -3.80 -5.39
CA ILE A 198 -19.79 -2.71 -4.84
C ILE A 198 -20.67 -1.48 -4.58
N PRO A 199 -20.72 -0.95 -3.33
CA PRO A 199 -21.40 0.31 -3.02
C PRO A 199 -21.05 1.45 -3.99
N LYS A 200 -22.04 2.29 -4.32
CA LYS A 200 -21.91 3.35 -5.33
C LYS A 200 -20.85 4.40 -4.99
N ARG A 201 -20.69 4.71 -3.70
CA ARG A 201 -19.71 5.68 -3.18
C ARG A 201 -18.24 5.26 -3.31
N ILE A 202 -17.97 4.03 -3.74
CA ILE A 202 -16.61 3.50 -3.88
C ILE A 202 -16.18 3.68 -5.33
N THR A 203 -14.99 4.22 -5.54
CA THR A 203 -14.36 4.29 -6.87
C THR A 203 -13.87 2.89 -7.27
N VAL A 204 -14.20 2.45 -8.49
CA VAL A 204 -13.80 1.12 -8.98
C VAL A 204 -12.88 1.28 -10.18
N SER A 205 -11.76 0.57 -10.19
CA SER A 205 -10.82 0.56 -11.31
C SER A 205 -10.20 -0.82 -11.51
N ALA A 206 -9.71 -1.07 -12.73
CA ALA A 206 -8.77 -2.17 -12.96
C ALA A 206 -7.42 -1.79 -12.33
N GLY A 207 -6.78 -2.72 -11.63
CA GLY A 207 -5.56 -2.42 -10.88
C GLY A 207 -4.56 -3.55 -10.87
N HIS A 208 -3.34 -3.21 -10.46
CA HIS A 208 -2.28 -4.19 -10.23
C HIS A 208 -2.57 -5.05 -8.99
N ALA A 209 -2.09 -6.29 -9.03
CA ALA A 209 -2.18 -7.24 -7.92
C ALA A 209 -1.39 -6.81 -6.68
N VAL A 210 -0.46 -5.86 -6.81
CA VAL A 210 0.39 -5.35 -5.73
C VAL A 210 0.08 -3.87 -5.49
N PRO A 211 -0.26 -3.47 -4.26
CA PRO A 211 -0.47 -2.06 -3.92
C PRO A 211 0.80 -1.23 -4.12
N PRO A 212 0.70 0.01 -4.65
CA PRO A 212 1.83 0.92 -4.71
C PRO A 212 2.20 1.44 -3.31
N LEU A 213 3.38 2.05 -3.17
CA LEU A 213 3.81 2.71 -1.93
C LEU A 213 3.08 4.03 -1.67
N PHE A 214 2.74 4.77 -2.74
CA PHE A 214 1.96 6.00 -2.69
C PHE A 214 0.83 5.93 -3.71
N LYS A 215 -0.29 6.62 -3.44
CA LYS A 215 -1.34 6.81 -4.45
C LYS A 215 -0.80 7.60 -5.64
N SER A 216 -0.13 8.70 -5.32
CA SER A 216 0.56 9.55 -6.29
C SER A 216 1.87 10.06 -5.69
N TRP A 217 2.87 10.16 -6.55
CA TRP A 217 4.21 10.68 -6.27
C TRP A 217 4.56 11.62 -7.42
N ASN A 218 4.03 12.85 -7.35
CA ASN A 218 4.13 13.92 -8.37
C ASN A 218 3.27 13.68 -9.62
N ARG A 219 2.26 14.52 -9.91
CA ARG A 219 1.56 14.46 -11.21
C ARG A 219 1.23 15.83 -11.80
N VAL A 220 1.84 16.11 -12.95
CA VAL A 220 1.07 16.46 -14.15
C VAL A 220 0.83 15.12 -14.86
N GLU A 221 -0.40 14.63 -14.88
CA GLU A 221 -0.69 13.30 -15.42
C GLU A 221 -0.46 13.24 -16.94
N LYS A 222 0.44 12.36 -17.39
CA LYS A 222 0.18 11.59 -18.61
C LYS A 222 -0.24 10.19 -18.18
N PRO A 223 -1.27 9.59 -18.81
CA PRO A 223 -1.66 8.21 -18.53
C PRO A 223 -0.45 7.30 -18.70
N ASP A 224 -0.20 6.46 -17.71
CA ASP A 224 0.91 5.50 -17.74
C ASP A 224 0.61 4.47 -18.83
N THR A 225 1.30 4.59 -19.97
CA THR A 225 1.22 3.66 -21.10
C THR A 225 2.21 2.50 -20.95
N ARG A 226 2.81 2.28 -19.78
CA ARG A 226 3.75 1.18 -19.57
C ARG A 226 3.06 -0.17 -19.81
N ARG A 227 3.49 -0.76 -20.92
CA ARG A 227 3.26 -2.08 -21.50
C ARG A 227 1.98 -2.79 -21.03
N PRO A 228 0.97 -2.95 -21.92
CA PRO A 228 -0.12 -3.89 -21.64
C PRO A 228 0.49 -5.22 -21.24
N VAL A 229 -0.05 -5.84 -20.18
CA VAL A 229 0.29 -7.20 -19.77
C VAL A 229 0.01 -8.08 -20.99
N LYS A 230 1.05 -8.40 -21.77
CA LYS A 230 0.99 -9.25 -22.97
C LYS A 230 0.84 -10.72 -22.60
N ASN A 231 0.16 -11.02 -21.50
CA ASN A 231 -0.18 -12.40 -21.17
C ASN A 231 -1.56 -12.69 -21.79
N PRO A 232 -1.65 -13.47 -22.88
CA PRO A 232 -2.92 -13.76 -23.54
C PRO A 232 -3.92 -14.43 -22.60
N ASP A 233 -3.44 -15.14 -21.56
CA ASP A 233 -4.29 -15.80 -20.57
C ASP A 233 -5.04 -14.82 -19.66
N VAL A 234 -4.57 -13.57 -19.56
CA VAL A 234 -5.13 -12.52 -18.70
C VAL A 234 -6.14 -11.65 -19.46
N ALA A 235 -6.12 -11.69 -20.80
CA ALA A 235 -6.97 -10.85 -21.64
C ALA A 235 -8.48 -11.08 -21.44
N PRO A 236 -8.99 -12.32 -21.28
CA PRO A 236 -10.42 -12.54 -21.00
C PRO A 236 -10.87 -11.90 -19.68
N THR A 237 -10.06 -12.05 -18.62
CA THR A 237 -10.38 -11.45 -17.31
C THR A 237 -10.36 -9.93 -17.36
N LEU A 238 -9.38 -9.33 -18.04
CA LEU A 238 -9.33 -7.87 -18.23
C LEU A 238 -10.56 -7.35 -18.97
N LYS A 239 -11.01 -8.07 -20.00
CA LYS A 239 -12.25 -7.73 -20.71
C LYS A 239 -13.46 -7.80 -19.78
N ALA A 240 -13.59 -8.87 -19.00
CA ALA A 240 -14.69 -9.03 -18.03
C ALA A 240 -14.69 -7.93 -16.96
N ILE A 241 -13.51 -7.53 -16.46
CA ILE A 241 -13.34 -6.40 -15.53
C ILE A 241 -13.81 -5.09 -16.18
N ALA A 242 -13.37 -4.81 -17.40
CA ALA A 242 -13.77 -3.59 -18.11
C ALA A 242 -15.29 -3.52 -18.35
N GLU A 243 -15.89 -4.64 -18.77
CA GLU A 243 -17.35 -4.75 -18.93
C GLU A 243 -18.10 -4.54 -17.61
N PHE A 244 -17.60 -5.12 -16.50
CA PHE A 244 -18.19 -4.92 -15.18
C PHE A 244 -18.16 -3.45 -14.75
N ILE A 245 -17.01 -2.78 -14.91
CA ILE A 245 -16.86 -1.36 -14.55
C ILE A 245 -17.82 -0.50 -15.37
N ALA A 246 -17.86 -0.71 -16.70
CA ALA A 246 -18.75 0.04 -17.59
C ALA A 246 -20.23 -0.09 -17.19
N ARG A 247 -20.72 -1.33 -16.96
CA ARG A 247 -22.10 -1.57 -16.52
C ARG A 247 -22.40 -0.90 -15.18
N ARG A 248 -21.47 -0.97 -14.24
CA ARG A 248 -21.63 -0.35 -12.92
C ARG A 248 -21.76 1.16 -13.04
N ASP A 249 -20.86 1.79 -13.78
CA ASP A 249 -20.83 3.25 -13.89
C ASP A 249 -22.07 3.78 -14.61
N GLU A 250 -22.60 3.04 -15.58
CA GLU A 250 -23.89 3.33 -16.19
C GLU A 250 -25.04 3.24 -15.17
N ALA A 251 -25.09 2.17 -14.36
CA ALA A 251 -26.12 2.01 -13.32
C ALA A 251 -26.02 3.08 -12.21
N VAL A 252 -24.82 3.56 -11.89
CA VAL A 252 -24.62 4.67 -10.95
C VAL A 252 -25.14 5.98 -11.54
N LYS A 253 -24.84 6.26 -12.82
CA LYS A 253 -25.33 7.45 -13.53
C LYS A 253 -26.86 7.47 -13.62
N GLN A 254 -27.48 6.35 -14.00
CA GLN A 254 -28.94 6.23 -14.09
C GLN A 254 -29.63 6.52 -12.74
N ASP A 255 -29.09 6.01 -11.63
CA ASP A 255 -29.66 6.26 -10.31
C ASP A 255 -29.51 7.72 -9.87
N SER A 256 -28.37 8.35 -10.17
CA SER A 256 -28.16 9.77 -9.86
C SER A 256 -29.03 10.72 -10.69
N SER A 257 -29.58 10.25 -11.81
CA SER A 257 -30.49 11.02 -12.66
C SER A 257 -31.97 10.91 -12.28
N ARG A 258 -32.30 10.03 -11.32
CA ARG A 258 -33.68 9.87 -10.86
C ARG A 258 -34.01 11.04 -9.93
N PRO A 259 -35.01 11.89 -10.25
CA PRO A 259 -35.39 12.99 -9.38
C PRO A 259 -35.80 12.43 -8.02
N ASP A 260 -35.34 13.09 -6.95
CA ASP A 260 -35.65 12.69 -5.58
C ASP A 260 -37.18 12.73 -5.42
N PRO A 261 -37.86 11.59 -5.15
CA PRO A 261 -39.32 11.56 -5.04
C PRO A 261 -39.86 12.42 -3.89
N GLN A 262 -38.98 13.03 -3.07
CA GLN A 262 -39.34 13.98 -2.03
C GLN A 262 -39.23 15.46 -2.46
N SER A 263 -38.91 15.79 -3.72
CA SER A 263 -38.76 17.18 -4.18
C SER A 263 -39.98 17.77 -4.92
N THR A 264 -41.17 17.18 -4.78
CA THR A 264 -42.41 17.83 -5.24
C THR A 264 -43.03 18.60 -4.08
N ASP A 265 -42.77 19.90 -4.07
CA ASP A 265 -43.60 20.91 -3.40
C ASP A 265 -45.00 20.97 -4.02
#